data_AF-A0AAJ4TLR0-F1
#
_entry.id   AF-A0AAJ4TLR0-F1
#
_cell.length_a   1.000
_cell.length_b   1.000
_cell.length_c   1.000
_cell.angle_alpha   90.00
_cell.angle_beta   90.00
_cell.angle_gamma   90.00
#
_symmetry.space_group_name_H-M   'P 1'
#
loop_
_entity.id
_entity.type
_entity.pdbx_description
1 polymer ?
#
loop_
_entity_poly.entity_id
_entity_poly.type
_entity_poly.pdbx_seq_one_letter_code
_entity_poly.pdbx_strand_id
1 'polypeptide(L)'
;MSEDNNSNQPETFFEFPCQFPIKIMANPQKETVEFILKVFEKHVPKHDEIDFNTKESKTGKYISITAIFTADSKQQLDNIYKEISSHPEVHMVL
;
A
#
# COMPACT_ATOMS: atom_id res chain seq x y z
N MET A 1 -26.05 -37.98 -2.14
CA MET A 1 -24.68 -37.71 -2.59
C MET A 1 -24.39 -36.28 -2.21
N SER A 2 -23.39 -36.17 -1.34
CA SER A 2 -22.50 -35.05 -1.01
C SER A 2 -22.96 -33.59 -1.09
N GLU A 3 -22.74 -32.90 0.04
CA GLU A 3 -22.68 -31.45 0.24
C GLU A 3 -21.94 -30.67 -0.86
N ASP A 4 -22.45 -29.47 -1.18
CA ASP A 4 -21.62 -28.33 -1.59
C ASP A 4 -22.07 -27.08 -0.82
N ASN A 5 -21.34 -26.82 0.26
CA ASN A 5 -21.26 -25.52 0.91
C ASN A 5 -20.49 -24.57 -0.02
N ASN A 6 -21.06 -23.41 -0.37
CA ASN A 6 -20.20 -22.26 -0.60
C ASN A 6 -20.79 -21.00 0.02
N SER A 7 -20.20 -20.63 1.14
CA SER A 7 -20.35 -19.34 1.80
C SER A 7 -19.84 -18.25 0.86
N ASN A 8 -20.73 -17.66 0.05
CA ASN A 8 -20.43 -16.43 -0.68
C ASN A 8 -20.43 -15.26 0.30
N GLN A 9 -19.37 -15.19 1.12
CA GLN A 9 -18.89 -13.95 1.73
C GLN A 9 -18.84 -12.91 0.62
N PRO A 10 -19.29 -11.66 0.82
CA PRO A 10 -19.52 -10.72 -0.26
C PRO A 10 -18.27 -10.64 -1.14
N GLU A 11 -18.42 -11.16 -2.34
CA GLU A 11 -17.55 -10.99 -3.48
C GLU A 11 -17.55 -9.49 -3.76
N THR A 12 -16.76 -8.75 -2.98
CA THR A 12 -16.69 -7.30 -3.09
C THR A 12 -16.07 -7.01 -4.44
N PHE A 13 -16.97 -6.74 -5.38
CA PHE A 13 -16.74 -6.31 -6.74
C PHE A 13 -16.01 -4.97 -6.71
N PHE A 14 -14.71 -4.99 -6.41
CA PHE A 14 -13.86 -3.83 -6.67
C PHE A 14 -13.63 -3.81 -8.17
N GLU A 15 -14.17 -2.79 -8.85
CA GLU A 15 -13.90 -2.53 -10.26
C GLU A 15 -12.47 -2.00 -10.40
N PHE A 16 -11.51 -2.91 -10.58
CA PHE A 16 -10.16 -2.56 -10.95
C PHE A 16 -10.09 -2.30 -12.47
N PRO A 17 -9.28 -1.33 -12.94
CA PRO A 17 -8.34 -0.51 -12.18
C PRO A 17 -9.01 0.64 -11.41
N CYS A 18 -8.66 0.82 -10.13
CA CYS A 18 -9.09 1.96 -9.31
C CYS A 18 -7.89 2.64 -8.65
N GLN A 19 -7.92 3.98 -8.54
CA GLN A 19 -6.86 4.72 -7.86
C GLN A 19 -7.09 4.70 -6.34
N PHE A 20 -6.09 4.23 -5.60
CA PHE A 20 -6.08 4.20 -4.15
C PHE A 20 -4.95 5.05 -3.58
N PRO A 21 -5.27 6.03 -2.73
CA PRO A 21 -4.26 6.72 -1.94
C PRO A 21 -3.90 5.86 -0.72
N ILE A 22 -2.67 5.37 -0.65
CA ILE A 22 -2.09 4.77 0.54
C ILE A 22 -1.29 5.84 1.29
N LYS A 23 -1.58 6.05 2.57
CA LYS A 23 -0.82 6.94 3.44
C LYS A 23 0.00 6.14 4.44
N ILE A 24 1.32 6.30 4.37
CA ILE A 24 2.28 5.62 5.23
C ILE A 24 2.89 6.65 6.17
N MET A 25 2.79 6.41 7.47
CA MET A 25 3.50 7.15 8.50
C MET A 25 4.69 6.32 8.97
N ALA A 26 5.88 6.85 8.75
CA ALA A 26 7.12 6.17 9.06
C ALA A 26 8.19 7.17 9.53
N ASN A 27 9.33 6.66 9.98
CA ASN A 27 10.45 7.52 10.34
C ASN A 27 11.10 8.18 9.10
N PRO A 28 11.65 9.40 9.23
CA PRO A 28 12.30 10.18 8.17
C PRO A 28 13.66 9.57 7.74
N GLN A 29 13.73 8.28 7.48
CA GLN A 29 14.95 7.59 7.09
C GLN A 29 14.95 7.26 5.62
N LYS A 30 16.07 7.52 4.94
CA LYS A 30 16.22 7.25 3.51
C LYS A 30 15.94 5.79 3.17
N GLU A 31 16.43 4.87 4.01
CA GLU A 31 16.21 3.43 3.86
C GLU A 31 14.72 3.08 3.84
N THR A 32 13.93 3.70 4.71
CA THR A 32 12.48 3.50 4.79
C THR A 32 11.77 4.00 3.53
N VAL A 33 12.13 5.19 3.03
CA VAL A 33 11.55 5.74 1.80
C VAL A 33 11.93 4.89 0.59
N GLU A 34 13.21 4.51 0.46
CA GLU A 34 13.68 3.63 -0.62
C GLU A 34 13.03 2.26 -0.57
N PHE A 35 12.83 1.69 0.62
CA PHE A 35 12.12 0.43 0.79
C PHE A 35 10.67 0.53 0.29
N ILE A 36 9.94 1.57 0.71
CA ILE A 36 8.55 1.79 0.28
C ILE A 36 8.47 1.91 -1.24
N LEU A 37 9.32 2.75 -1.85
CA LEU A 37 9.38 2.91 -3.30
C LEU A 37 9.62 1.55 -3.99
N LYS A 38 10.60 0.76 -3.53
CA LYS A 38 10.87 -0.57 -4.08
C LYS A 38 9.70 -1.54 -3.96
N VAL A 39 8.98 -1.52 -2.84
CA VAL A 39 7.77 -2.35 -2.66
C VAL A 39 6.72 -1.95 -3.70
N PHE A 40 6.46 -0.65 -3.86
CA PHE A 40 5.54 -0.17 -4.88
C PHE A 40 5.98 -0.53 -6.30
N GLU A 41 7.23 -0.31 -6.68
CA GLU A 41 7.75 -0.68 -8.00
C GLU A 41 7.66 -2.18 -8.28
N LYS A 42 7.85 -3.01 -7.26
CA LYS A 42 7.79 -4.48 -7.37
C LYS A 42 6.35 -4.99 -7.56
N HIS A 43 5.39 -4.39 -6.87
CA HIS A 43 3.98 -4.83 -6.91
C HIS A 43 3.15 -4.12 -7.96
N VAL A 44 3.47 -2.86 -8.27
CA VAL A 44 2.75 -2.02 -9.22
C VAL A 44 3.58 -1.92 -10.51
N PRO A 45 3.22 -2.69 -11.56
CA PRO A 45 3.96 -2.67 -12.83
C PRO A 45 3.93 -1.30 -13.52
N LYS A 46 2.96 -0.46 -13.16
CA LYS A 46 2.84 0.93 -13.62
C LYS A 46 3.34 1.91 -12.56
N HIS A 47 4.59 1.78 -12.15
CA HIS A 47 5.16 2.68 -11.14
C HIS A 47 5.18 4.16 -11.56
N ASP A 48 5.09 4.42 -12.87
CA ASP A 48 5.18 5.76 -13.46
C ASP A 48 3.89 6.56 -13.21
N GLU A 49 2.77 5.84 -13.01
CA GLU A 49 1.48 6.42 -12.63
C GLU A 49 1.31 6.54 -11.10
N ILE A 50 2.37 6.33 -10.31
CA ILE A 50 2.31 6.45 -8.86
C ILE A 50 2.74 7.85 -8.41
N ASP A 51 1.80 8.58 -7.82
CA ASP A 51 2.03 9.88 -7.23
C ASP A 51 2.52 9.73 -5.79
N PHE A 52 3.82 9.90 -5.56
CA PHE A 52 4.41 9.88 -4.22
C PHE A 52 4.53 11.30 -3.65
N ASN A 53 3.73 11.58 -2.64
CA ASN A 53 3.78 12.84 -1.89
C ASN A 53 4.35 12.60 -0.49
N THR A 54 5.59 13.02 -0.28
CA THR A 54 6.26 12.93 1.03
C THR A 54 6.15 14.24 1.76
N LYS A 55 5.60 14.20 2.98
CA LYS A 55 5.47 15.36 3.86
C LYS A 55 6.15 15.10 5.18
N GLU A 56 7.12 15.94 5.52
CA GLU A 56 7.77 15.92 6.82
C GLU A 56 6.81 16.49 7.90
N SER A 57 6.77 15.85 9.06
CA SER A 57 6.04 16.40 10.20
C SER A 57 6.74 17.66 10.70
N LYS A 58 5.96 18.60 11.27
CA LYS A 58 6.48 19.85 11.88
C LYS A 58 7.60 19.65 12.90
N THR A 59 7.67 18.48 13.53
CA THR A 59 8.68 18.12 14.53
C THR A 59 9.87 17.34 13.96
N GLY A 60 9.85 16.99 12.68
CA GLY A 60 10.90 16.17 12.04
C GLY A 60 11.03 14.74 12.60
N LYS A 61 10.07 14.30 13.42
CA LYS A 61 10.12 12.97 14.05
C LYS A 61 9.59 11.86 13.13
N TYR A 62 8.65 12.20 12.24
CA TYR A 62 7.98 11.26 11.33
C TYR A 62 7.74 11.91 9.97
N ILE A 63 7.71 11.09 8.92
CA ILE A 63 7.28 11.47 7.58
C ILE A 63 5.94 10.81 7.27
N SER A 64 5.10 11.54 6.55
CA SER A 64 3.87 11.04 5.96
C SER A 64 4.09 10.92 4.46
N ILE A 65 4.12 9.69 3.95
CA ILE A 65 4.24 9.38 2.54
C ILE A 65 2.84 9.05 2.05
N THR A 66 2.32 9.78 1.08
CA THR A 66 1.05 9.47 0.41
C THR A 66 1.36 8.97 -0.98
N ALA A 67 1.14 7.69 -1.25
CA ALA A 67 1.33 7.07 -2.54
C ALA A 67 -0.04 6.87 -3.19
N ILE A 68 -0.29 7.55 -4.30
CA ILE A 68 -1.54 7.43 -5.06
C ILE A 68 -1.22 6.58 -6.29
N PHE A 69 -1.80 5.39 -6.38
CA PHE A 69 -1.54 4.47 -7.49
C PHE A 69 -2.81 3.76 -7.92
N THR A 70 -2.78 3.25 -9.13
CA THR A 70 -3.83 2.41 -9.67
C THR A 70 -3.65 0.97 -9.18
N ALA A 71 -4.52 0.55 -8.26
CA ALA A 71 -4.59 -0.84 -7.86
C ALA A 71 -5.26 -1.65 -8.96
N ASP A 72 -4.66 -2.78 -9.31
CA ASP A 72 -5.22 -3.74 -10.28
C ASP A 72 -5.95 -4.90 -9.60
N SER A 73 -5.67 -5.12 -8.30
CA SER A 73 -6.26 -6.20 -7.52
C SER A 73 -6.15 -5.95 -6.01
N LYS A 74 -7.10 -6.48 -5.24
CA LYS A 74 -7.09 -6.40 -3.77
C LYS A 74 -5.87 -7.10 -3.17
N GLN A 75 -5.43 -8.23 -3.76
CA GLN A 75 -4.22 -8.93 -3.30
C GLN A 75 -2.94 -8.11 -3.48
N GLN A 76 -2.86 -7.27 -4.52
CA GLN A 76 -1.73 -6.37 -4.74
C GLN A 76 -1.67 -5.33 -3.61
N LEU A 77 -2.80 -4.73 -3.26
CA LEU A 77 -2.92 -3.81 -2.12
C LEU A 77 -2.47 -4.50 -0.83
N ASP A 78 -3.05 -5.65 -0.51
CA ASP A 78 -2.74 -6.39 0.73
C ASP A 78 -1.24 -6.72 0.84
N ASN A 79 -0.62 -7.17 -0.26
CA ASN A 79 0.81 -7.44 -0.31
C ASN A 79 1.66 -6.18 -0.06
N ILE A 80 1.29 -5.04 -0.65
CA ILE A 80 1.96 -3.75 -0.44
C ILE A 80 1.84 -3.32 1.03
N TYR A 81 0.62 -3.31 1.58
CA TYR A 81 0.39 -2.98 2.99
C TYR A 81 1.19 -3.90 3.92
N LYS A 82 1.25 -5.20 3.61
CA LYS A 82 1.94 -6.20 4.42
C LYS A 82 3.46 -6.05 4.36
N GLU A 83 4.05 -5.84 3.18
CA GLU A 83 5.50 -5.58 3.08
C GLU A 83 5.88 -4.27 3.78
N ILE A 84 5.11 -3.19 3.58
CA ILE A 84 5.38 -1.90 4.21
C ILE A 84 5.23 -1.97 5.73
N SER A 85 4.11 -2.53 6.23
CA SER A 85 3.89 -2.69 7.67
C SER A 85 4.85 -3.67 8.35
N SER A 86 5.51 -4.55 7.58
CA SER A 86 6.56 -5.42 8.10
C SER A 86 7.88 -4.69 8.37
N HIS A 87 8.04 -3.45 7.89
CA HIS A 87 9.24 -2.65 8.11
C HIS A 87 9.21 -2.00 9.50
N PRO A 88 10.26 -2.13 10.33
CA PRO A 88 10.26 -1.67 11.73
C PRO A 88 10.11 -0.15 11.88
N GLU A 89 10.50 0.60 10.85
CA GLU A 89 10.39 2.07 10.82
C GLU A 89 9.01 2.57 10.39
N VAL A 90 8.12 1.67 9.95
CA VAL A 90 6.74 2.01 9.59
C VAL A 90 5.88 1.90 10.83
N HIS A 91 5.27 3.02 11.19
CA HIS A 91 4.38 3.10 12.34
C HIS A 91 2.93 2.82 11.98
N MET A 92 2.49 3.27 10.80
CA MET A 92 1.10 3.14 10.38
C MET A 92 0.98 3.20 8.87
N VAL A 93 0.05 2.43 8.32
CA VAL A 93 -0.37 2.50 6.91
C VAL A 93 -1.89 2.64 6.90
N LEU A 94 -2.41 3.65 6.19
CA LEU A 94 -3.83 3.93 6.02
C LEU A 94 -4.20 3.86 4.55
#